data_AF-A0A5P1F974-F1
#
_entry.id   AF-A0A5P1F974-F1
#
_cell.length_a   1.000
_cell.length_b   1.000
_cell.length_c   1.000
_cell.angle_alpha   90.00
_cell.angle_beta   90.00
_cell.angle_gamma   90.00
#
_symmetry.space_group_name_H-M   'P 1'
#
loop_
_entity.id
_entity.type
_entity.pdbx_description
1 polymer ?
#
loop_
_entity_poly.entity_id
_entity_poly.type
_entity_poly.pdbx_seq_one_letter_code
_entity_poly.pdbx_strand_id
1 'polypeptide(L)'
;MEKGKLIIQSLILMLLPTYLYLCSRAHAMSMNENDAENVVTRTYYHDFSVKSTACTRLCETKNILTVNEQFPGPTLRAHRLDTLVVNVHNQADHNISIHWHGVRQLRNPWADGASQITQCPIQPGRNYTYNITFTSEEGTLWWHAHSHLLRATVHGAVVVLPRRGTSYPFPGPHLEVPIILGEWWTGDIAKILEDLLRTGGVPTLSDAYTINGQPGDLYPCSEK
;
A
#
# COMPACT_ATOMS: atom_id res chain seq x y z
N MET A 1 -3.14 -39.21 -18.42
CA MET A 1 -1.72 -39.39 -18.06
C MET A 1 -0.88 -38.93 -19.22
N GLU A 2 -0.19 -37.81 -19.10
CA GLU A 2 1.06 -37.58 -19.81
C GLU A 2 1.83 -36.49 -19.07
N LYS A 3 3.01 -36.87 -18.60
CA LYS A 3 3.90 -36.03 -17.79
C LYS A 3 4.82 -35.28 -18.76
N GLY A 4 4.71 -33.95 -18.79
CA GLY A 4 5.65 -33.08 -19.49
C GLY A 4 7.00 -33.07 -18.79
N LYS A 5 8.04 -33.50 -19.51
CA LYS A 5 9.43 -33.65 -19.07
C LYS A 5 10.11 -32.30 -18.81
N LEU A 6 10.82 -32.25 -17.69
CA LEU A 6 11.85 -31.28 -17.34
C LEU A 6 13.10 -31.56 -18.21
N ILE A 7 13.62 -30.55 -18.91
CA ILE A 7 14.92 -30.62 -19.59
C ILE A 7 15.86 -29.67 -18.86
N ILE A 8 16.86 -30.26 -18.20
CA ILE A 8 18.07 -29.59 -17.72
C ILE A 8 19.15 -29.96 -18.74
N GLN A 9 19.85 -28.96 -19.29
CA GLN A 9 21.16 -29.20 -19.90
C GLN A 9 22.11 -28.04 -19.61
N SER A 10 23.30 -28.45 -19.19
CA SER A 10 24.35 -27.66 -18.55
C SER A 10 25.15 -26.76 -19.51
N LEU A 11 25.56 -25.62 -18.96
CA LEU A 11 26.90 -25.00 -18.93
C LEU A 11 27.97 -25.46 -19.95
N ILE A 12 28.56 -24.50 -20.69
CA ILE A 12 29.95 -24.39 -21.20
C ILE A 12 30.09 -22.94 -21.71
N LEU A 13 30.82 -22.04 -21.03
CA LEU A 13 32.26 -21.74 -21.05
C LEU A 13 32.54 -20.44 -21.84
N MET A 14 33.16 -19.48 -21.15
CA MET A 14 33.62 -18.18 -21.67
C MET A 14 34.75 -18.35 -22.68
N LEU A 15 34.66 -17.67 -23.84
CA LEU A 15 35.81 -17.14 -24.59
C LEU A 15 35.42 -15.82 -25.27
N LEU A 16 36.16 -14.76 -24.94
CA LEU A 16 36.22 -13.51 -25.71
C LEU A 16 36.97 -13.76 -27.03
N PRO A 17 36.59 -13.06 -28.12
CA PRO A 17 37.60 -12.30 -28.83
C PRO A 17 37.15 -10.90 -29.23
N THR A 18 38.13 -10.01 -29.18
CA THR A 18 38.16 -8.60 -29.56
C THR A 18 38.05 -8.32 -31.07
N TYR A 19 37.50 -7.14 -31.39
CA TYR A 19 37.65 -6.30 -32.61
C TYR A 19 37.12 -6.81 -33.96
N LEU A 20 36.14 -6.11 -34.56
CA LEU A 20 36.35 -5.03 -35.55
C LEU A 20 35.02 -4.66 -36.29
N TYR A 21 34.74 -3.36 -36.34
CA TYR A 21 33.87 -2.59 -37.25
C TYR A 21 32.83 -3.30 -38.14
N LEU A 22 31.55 -2.96 -37.92
CA LEU A 22 30.64 -2.62 -39.02
C LEU A 22 29.64 -1.55 -38.56
N CYS A 23 29.85 -0.35 -39.08
CA CYS A 23 28.86 0.72 -39.10
C CYS A 23 27.67 0.20 -39.94
N SER A 24 26.57 -0.15 -39.29
CA SER A 24 25.34 -0.54 -39.96
C SER A 24 24.18 0.17 -39.29
N ARG A 25 23.80 1.27 -39.93
CA ARG A 25 22.48 1.90 -39.88
C ARG A 25 21.86 1.91 -38.49
N ALA A 26 22.16 2.95 -37.73
CA ALA A 26 21.15 3.52 -36.85
C ALA A 26 19.94 3.84 -37.73
N HIS A 27 18.97 2.92 -37.80
CA HIS A 27 17.59 3.35 -37.87
C HIS A 27 17.40 4.14 -36.59
N ALA A 28 17.60 5.45 -36.70
CA ALA A 28 16.83 6.36 -35.88
C ALA A 28 15.39 5.90 -36.08
N MET A 29 14.86 5.13 -35.11
CA MET A 29 13.44 5.21 -34.84
C MET A 29 13.26 6.69 -34.54
N SER A 30 12.80 7.40 -35.56
CA SER A 30 12.11 8.67 -35.41
C SER A 30 11.15 8.43 -34.26
N MET A 31 11.53 8.87 -33.06
CA MET A 31 10.54 9.10 -32.01
C MET A 31 9.72 10.22 -32.59
N ASN A 32 8.63 9.83 -33.24
CA ASN A 32 7.67 10.74 -33.79
C ASN A 32 7.24 11.61 -32.61
N GLU A 33 7.70 12.86 -32.63
CA GLU A 33 7.50 13.87 -31.59
C GLU A 33 6.03 14.36 -31.54
N ASN A 34 5.11 13.50 -32.00
CA ASN A 34 3.70 13.76 -32.23
C ASN A 34 2.77 12.81 -31.45
N ASP A 35 3.29 11.86 -30.66
CA ASP A 35 2.51 11.12 -29.65
C ASP A 35 2.61 11.78 -28.27
N ALA A 36 2.66 13.11 -28.21
CA ALA A 36 2.19 13.85 -27.04
C ALA A 36 0.65 13.73 -26.99
N GLU A 37 0.16 12.49 -26.89
CA GLU A 37 -1.20 12.18 -26.52
C GLU A 37 -1.50 13.00 -25.28
N ASN A 38 -2.49 13.88 -25.36
CA ASN A 38 -2.81 14.86 -24.32
C ASN A 38 -3.13 14.10 -23.03
N VAL A 39 -2.10 13.86 -22.18
CA VAL A 39 -2.20 12.99 -21.02
C VAL A 39 -3.06 13.70 -19.99
N VAL A 40 -4.35 13.36 -19.95
CA VAL A 40 -5.27 13.92 -18.96
C VAL A 40 -4.99 13.29 -17.60
N THR A 41 -4.19 13.98 -16.79
CA THR A 41 -3.97 13.67 -15.38
C THR A 41 -4.99 14.42 -14.51
N ARG A 42 -5.31 13.86 -13.35
CA ARG A 42 -6.14 14.52 -12.33
C ARG A 42 -5.45 14.47 -10.99
N THR A 43 -5.73 15.49 -10.19
CA THR A 43 -5.34 15.55 -8.78
C THR A 43 -6.57 15.35 -7.91
N TYR A 44 -6.50 14.41 -6.99
CA TYR A 44 -7.56 14.14 -6.00
C TYR A 44 -7.08 14.55 -4.62
N TYR A 45 -7.93 15.26 -3.89
CA TYR A 45 -7.62 15.75 -2.54
C TYR A 45 -8.40 14.94 -1.52
N HIS A 46 -7.71 14.48 -0.48
CA HIS A 46 -8.28 13.74 0.63
C HIS A 46 -7.79 14.30 1.96
N ASP A 47 -8.69 14.36 2.94
CA ASP A 47 -8.33 14.62 4.33
C ASP A 47 -8.45 13.32 5.14
N PHE A 48 -7.35 12.96 5.80
CA PHE A 48 -7.27 11.83 6.71
C PHE A 48 -7.24 12.37 8.13
N SER A 49 -8.36 12.25 8.85
CA SER A 49 -8.43 12.50 10.30
C SER A 49 -8.08 11.19 11.02
N VAL A 50 -6.86 11.12 11.56
CA VAL A 50 -6.42 9.98 12.38
C VAL A 50 -6.87 10.23 13.80
N LYS A 51 -7.74 9.38 14.34
CA LYS A 51 -8.22 9.52 15.72
C LYS A 51 -8.61 8.20 16.36
N SER A 52 -8.75 8.25 17.68
CA SER A 52 -9.18 7.15 18.53
C SER A 52 -10.69 6.93 18.41
N THR A 53 -11.10 5.73 18.05
CA THR A 53 -12.50 5.34 17.80
C THR A 53 -12.79 4.01 18.50
N ALA A 54 -13.93 3.92 19.19
CA ALA A 54 -14.37 2.67 19.80
C ALA A 54 -14.71 1.62 18.72
N CYS A 55 -14.17 0.42 18.86
CA CYS A 55 -14.42 -0.70 17.97
C CYS A 55 -14.65 -1.97 18.79
N THR A 56 -15.72 -2.68 18.48
CA THR A 56 -16.10 -3.93 19.15
C THR A 56 -15.83 -5.12 18.24
N ARG A 57 -15.06 -6.09 18.72
CA ARG A 57 -14.83 -7.40 18.07
C ARG A 57 -14.63 -8.45 19.15
N LEU A 58 -14.99 -9.70 18.87
CA LEU A 58 -14.80 -10.81 19.83
C LEU A 58 -15.45 -10.51 21.20
N CYS A 59 -16.61 -9.85 21.19
CA CYS A 59 -17.37 -9.40 22.37
C CYS A 59 -16.71 -8.27 23.19
N GLU A 60 -15.52 -7.79 22.80
CA GLU A 60 -14.77 -6.79 23.54
C GLU A 60 -14.73 -5.46 22.79
N THR A 61 -14.90 -4.36 23.53
CA THR A 61 -14.80 -3.01 23.00
C THR A 61 -13.50 -2.37 23.46
N LYS A 62 -12.73 -1.86 22.51
CA LYS A 62 -11.57 -1.03 22.80
C LYS A 62 -11.49 0.15 21.84
N ASN A 63 -10.77 1.17 22.25
CA ASN A 63 -10.43 2.26 21.35
C ASN A 63 -9.26 1.85 20.45
N ILE A 64 -9.40 2.09 19.15
CA ILE A 64 -8.36 1.87 18.15
C ILE A 64 -8.12 3.16 17.36
N LEU A 65 -6.91 3.33 16.82
CA LEU A 65 -6.67 4.39 15.85
C LEU A 65 -7.28 4.01 14.51
N THR A 66 -8.03 4.96 13.93
CA THR A 66 -8.72 4.83 12.64
C THR A 66 -8.44 6.05 11.78
N VAL A 67 -8.72 5.93 10.48
CA VAL A 67 -8.78 7.09 9.58
C VAL A 67 -10.24 7.37 9.28
N ASN A 68 -10.70 8.59 9.57
CA ASN A 68 -12.07 9.02 9.33
C ASN A 68 -13.10 8.06 9.96
N GLU A 69 -12.82 7.57 11.17
CA GLU A 69 -13.66 6.63 11.94
C GLU A 69 -13.91 5.28 11.26
N GLN A 70 -13.11 4.94 10.25
CA GLN A 70 -13.24 3.70 9.49
C GLN A 70 -12.13 2.71 9.84
N PHE A 71 -12.53 1.45 10.00
CA PHE A 71 -11.63 0.30 10.13
C PHE A 71 -12.16 -0.90 9.32
N PRO A 72 -11.46 -1.34 8.26
CA PRO A 72 -10.30 -0.68 7.64
C PRO A 72 -10.64 0.74 7.16
N GLY A 73 -9.61 1.56 6.95
CA GLY A 73 -9.77 2.93 6.50
C GLY A 73 -10.27 3.06 5.05
N PRO A 74 -10.52 4.29 4.58
CA PRO A 74 -11.11 4.54 3.26
C PRO A 74 -10.25 3.98 2.12
N THR A 75 -10.91 3.44 1.10
CA THR A 75 -10.25 3.06 -0.16
C THR A 75 -10.03 4.30 -1.01
N LEU A 76 -8.79 4.53 -1.45
CA LEU A 76 -8.46 5.58 -2.41
C LEU A 76 -8.53 5.01 -3.82
N ARG A 77 -9.06 5.81 -4.76
CA ARG A 77 -9.17 5.44 -6.18
C ARG A 77 -8.57 6.53 -7.05
N ALA A 78 -7.70 6.13 -7.98
CA ALA A 78 -7.07 6.99 -8.95
C ALA A 78 -6.87 6.23 -10.27
N HIS A 79 -6.57 6.91 -11.36
CA HIS A 79 -6.02 6.26 -12.55
C HIS A 79 -4.50 6.33 -12.54
N ARG A 80 -3.84 5.45 -13.28
CA ARG A 80 -2.42 5.58 -13.57
C ARG A 80 -2.12 6.99 -14.12
N LEU A 81 -1.01 7.59 -13.67
CA LEU A 81 -0.59 8.99 -13.91
C LEU A 81 -1.34 10.08 -13.13
N ASP A 82 -2.34 9.74 -12.33
CA ASP A 82 -2.97 10.71 -11.43
C ASP A 82 -2.12 10.99 -10.19
N THR A 83 -2.48 12.07 -9.51
CA THR A 83 -1.90 12.46 -8.22
C THR A 83 -2.95 12.39 -7.12
N LEU A 84 -2.60 11.78 -5.99
CA LEU A 84 -3.33 11.92 -4.73
C LEU A 84 -2.61 12.94 -3.84
N VAL A 85 -3.34 13.91 -3.32
CA VAL A 85 -2.88 14.82 -2.29
C VAL A 85 -3.64 14.51 -1.02
N VAL A 86 -2.96 13.91 -0.04
CA VAL A 86 -3.58 13.47 1.21
C VAL A 86 -3.04 14.27 2.38
N ASN A 87 -3.90 15.10 2.97
CA ASN A 87 -3.57 15.83 4.19
C ASN A 87 -3.93 14.98 5.40
N VAL A 88 -2.92 14.51 6.12
CA VAL A 88 -3.08 13.66 7.29
C VAL A 88 -3.04 14.54 8.53
N HIS A 89 -4.17 14.65 9.22
CA HIS A 89 -4.33 15.33 10.50
C HIS A 89 -4.23 14.31 11.62
N ASN A 90 -3.18 14.41 12.43
CA ASN A 90 -3.00 13.54 13.58
C ASN A 90 -3.77 14.10 14.79
N GLN A 91 -4.96 13.56 15.05
CA GLN A 91 -5.77 13.85 16.25
C GLN A 91 -5.65 12.75 17.31
N ALA A 92 -4.75 11.79 17.12
CA ALA A 92 -4.40 10.80 18.12
C ALA A 92 -3.40 11.38 19.13
N ASP A 93 -3.19 10.66 20.23
CA ASP A 93 -2.20 10.89 21.27
C ASP A 93 -0.83 10.26 20.97
N HIS A 94 -0.69 9.61 19.81
CA HIS A 94 0.54 8.97 19.36
C HIS A 94 1.12 9.63 18.12
N ASN A 95 2.45 9.58 17.99
CA ASN A 95 3.16 9.90 16.76
C ASN A 95 2.77 8.94 15.62
N ILE A 96 2.53 9.47 14.42
CA ILE A 96 2.14 8.64 13.26
C ILE A 96 2.77 9.11 11.95
N SER A 97 2.92 8.19 11.00
CA SER A 97 3.25 8.46 9.60
C SER A 97 2.45 7.49 8.73
N ILE A 98 2.13 7.88 7.49
CA ILE A 98 1.38 7.04 6.54
C ILE A 98 2.27 6.72 5.34
N HIS A 99 2.40 5.44 5.00
CA HIS A 99 3.12 4.95 3.84
C HIS A 99 2.17 4.46 2.75
N TRP A 100 2.56 4.70 1.50
CA TRP A 100 1.81 4.38 0.29
C TRP A 100 2.42 3.15 -0.37
N HIS A 101 2.10 1.98 0.19
CA HIS A 101 2.77 0.73 -0.13
C HIS A 101 2.64 0.36 -1.61
N GLY A 102 3.80 0.17 -2.24
CA GLY A 102 3.93 -0.17 -3.66
C GLY A 102 3.95 1.03 -4.60
N VAL A 103 3.80 2.26 -4.10
CA VAL A 103 4.05 3.47 -4.88
C VAL A 103 5.55 3.74 -4.92
N ARG A 104 6.11 3.95 -6.11
CA ARG A 104 7.57 4.07 -6.32
C ARG A 104 8.17 5.36 -5.77
N GLN A 105 7.37 6.39 -5.57
CA GLN A 105 7.79 7.71 -5.09
C GLN A 105 9.04 8.26 -5.82
N LEU A 106 9.04 8.15 -7.15
CA LEU A 106 10.20 8.56 -7.97
C LEU A 106 10.54 10.03 -7.72
N ARG A 107 11.76 10.26 -7.21
CA ARG A 107 12.28 11.60 -6.83
C ARG A 107 11.44 12.31 -5.75
N ASN A 108 10.60 11.59 -5.03
CA ASN A 108 9.71 12.11 -4.00
C ASN A 108 9.76 11.32 -2.69
N PRO A 109 10.97 11.02 -2.14
CA PRO A 109 11.08 10.20 -0.93
C PRO A 109 10.39 10.86 0.29
N TRP A 110 10.24 12.18 0.29
CA TRP A 110 9.61 12.93 1.38
C TRP A 110 8.16 12.52 1.63
N ALA A 111 7.44 12.07 0.60
CA ALA A 111 6.08 11.59 0.72
C ALA A 111 5.98 10.06 0.90
N ASP A 112 7.11 9.36 1.12
CA ASP A 112 7.11 7.91 1.26
C ASP A 112 6.46 7.45 2.58
N GLY A 113 6.75 8.12 3.71
CA GLY A 113 6.06 7.85 4.97
C GLY A 113 6.77 6.91 5.96
N ALA A 114 7.88 6.28 5.59
CA ALA A 114 8.67 5.48 6.52
C ALA A 114 9.23 6.36 7.68
N SER A 115 8.65 6.21 8.88
CA SER A 115 9.02 7.00 10.05
C SER A 115 10.49 6.79 10.41
N GLN A 116 11.18 7.90 10.70
CA GLN A 116 12.62 7.98 11.01
C GLN A 116 13.56 7.58 9.86
N ILE A 117 13.02 7.27 8.68
CA ILE A 117 13.81 7.01 7.47
C ILE A 117 13.66 8.17 6.49
N THR A 118 12.43 8.45 6.06
CA THR A 118 12.13 9.51 5.08
C THR A 118 11.52 10.76 5.70
N GLN A 119 10.97 10.64 6.91
CA GLN A 119 10.43 11.76 7.67
C GLN A 119 10.45 11.52 9.18
N CYS A 120 10.43 12.60 9.96
CA CYS A 120 9.96 12.55 11.34
C CYS A 120 8.46 12.24 11.38
N PRO A 121 7.95 11.57 12.43
CA PRO A 121 6.52 11.30 12.54
C PRO A 121 5.72 12.60 12.74
N ILE A 122 4.47 12.58 12.27
CA ILE A 122 3.48 13.63 12.51
C ILE A 122 3.09 13.55 13.98
N GLN A 123 3.41 14.59 14.74
CA GLN A 123 3.10 14.66 16.17
C GLN A 123 1.59 14.85 16.42
N PRO A 124 1.07 14.48 17.61
CA PRO A 124 -0.28 14.81 18.04
C PRO A 124 -0.63 16.28 17.81
N GLY A 125 -1.81 16.53 17.24
CA GLY A 125 -2.31 17.87 16.91
C GLY A 125 -1.65 18.52 15.70
N ARG A 126 -0.74 17.83 14.99
CA ARG A 126 -0.08 18.33 13.76
C ARG A 126 -0.65 17.64 12.53
N ASN A 127 -0.30 18.18 11.36
CA ASN A 127 -0.66 17.61 10.08
C ASN A 127 0.54 17.53 9.13
N TYR A 128 0.41 16.72 8.09
CA TYR A 128 1.35 16.63 6.99
C TYR A 128 0.63 16.26 5.71
N THR A 129 0.96 16.94 4.62
CA THR A 129 0.37 16.70 3.29
C THR A 129 1.29 15.85 2.44
N TYR A 130 0.84 14.65 2.11
CA TYR A 130 1.47 13.76 1.15
C TYR A 130 1.02 14.10 -0.26
N ASN A 131 1.97 14.26 -1.18
CA ASN A 131 1.70 14.37 -2.61
C ASN A 131 2.22 13.11 -3.29
N ILE A 132 1.33 12.30 -3.86
CA ILE A 132 1.60 10.95 -4.35
C ILE A 132 1.22 10.90 -5.82
N THR A 133 2.21 10.86 -6.70
CA THR A 133 1.97 10.75 -8.15
C THR A 133 2.22 9.31 -8.59
N PHE A 134 1.19 8.68 -9.16
CA PHE A 134 1.32 7.36 -9.77
C PHE A 134 2.05 7.48 -11.11
N THR A 135 2.82 6.47 -11.46
CA THR A 135 3.69 6.45 -12.63
C THR A 135 3.41 5.21 -13.48
N SER A 136 4.03 4.09 -13.14
CA SER A 136 3.84 2.79 -13.78
C SER A 136 2.79 1.92 -13.09
N GLU A 137 2.36 2.31 -11.90
CA GLU A 137 1.42 1.55 -11.07
C GLU A 137 0.03 1.49 -11.72
N GLU A 138 -0.52 0.29 -11.77
CA GLU A 138 -1.89 -0.04 -12.20
C GLU A 138 -2.28 -1.35 -11.50
N GLY A 139 -3.43 -1.39 -10.86
CA GLY A 139 -3.90 -2.52 -10.06
C GLY A 139 -4.17 -2.16 -8.60
N THR A 140 -3.94 -3.11 -7.69
CA THR A 140 -4.24 -2.97 -6.27
C THR A 140 -2.97 -2.70 -5.47
N LEU A 141 -2.96 -1.58 -4.78
CA LEU A 141 -2.00 -1.16 -3.78
C LEU A 141 -2.72 -0.96 -2.43
N TRP A 142 -2.02 -0.45 -1.43
CA TRP A 142 -2.62 -0.13 -0.15
C TRP A 142 -1.80 0.96 0.56
N TRP A 143 -2.42 1.62 1.53
CA TRP A 143 -1.76 2.55 2.42
C TRP A 143 -1.84 2.02 3.84
N HIS A 144 -0.84 2.33 4.66
CA HIS A 144 -0.84 1.94 6.07
C HIS A 144 0.01 2.87 6.91
N ALA A 145 -0.25 2.92 8.22
CA ALA A 145 0.66 3.57 9.14
C ALA A 145 2.04 2.91 9.07
N HIS A 146 3.10 3.71 9.02
CA HIS A 146 4.47 3.21 9.00
C HIS A 146 5.25 3.69 10.23
N SER A 147 4.53 3.74 11.35
CA SER A 147 5.03 4.00 12.69
C SER A 147 4.67 2.81 13.56
N HIS A 148 5.69 2.12 14.08
CA HIS A 148 5.52 1.01 15.01
C HIS A 148 4.53 -0.07 14.49
N LEU A 149 3.64 -0.56 15.37
CA LEU A 149 2.62 -1.55 15.05
C LEU A 149 1.26 -0.93 14.65
N LEU A 150 1.18 0.39 14.45
CA LEU A 150 -0.08 1.09 14.23
C LEU A 150 -0.82 0.67 12.95
N ARG A 151 -0.12 0.05 11.99
CA ARG A 151 -0.75 -0.55 10.79
C ARG A 151 -1.76 -1.65 11.11
N ALA A 152 -1.78 -2.18 12.34
CA ALA A 152 -2.79 -3.14 12.77
C ALA A 152 -4.22 -2.61 12.56
N THR A 153 -4.44 -1.30 12.74
CA THR A 153 -5.78 -0.69 12.56
C THR A 153 -5.78 0.51 11.61
N VAL A 154 -4.63 1.12 11.35
CA VAL A 154 -4.50 2.25 10.43
C VAL A 154 -3.98 1.76 9.08
N HIS A 155 -4.89 1.31 8.22
CA HIS A 155 -4.60 0.86 6.86
C HIS A 155 -5.85 0.93 5.97
N GLY A 156 -5.67 0.94 4.65
CA GLY A 156 -6.76 0.89 3.68
C GLY A 156 -6.25 0.63 2.27
N ALA A 157 -7.15 0.35 1.34
CA ALA A 157 -6.79 -0.01 -0.03
C ALA A 157 -6.50 1.23 -0.90
N VAL A 158 -5.69 1.04 -1.93
CA VAL A 158 -5.49 2.00 -3.03
C VAL A 158 -5.73 1.25 -4.35
N VAL A 159 -6.72 1.67 -5.13
CA VAL A 159 -6.99 1.08 -6.44
C VAL A 159 -6.54 2.06 -7.51
N VAL A 160 -5.58 1.63 -8.33
CA VAL A 160 -5.05 2.40 -9.46
C VAL A 160 -5.60 1.81 -10.75
N LEU A 161 -6.62 2.45 -11.30
CA LEU A 161 -7.30 2.06 -12.53
C LEU A 161 -6.39 2.27 -13.76
N PRO A 162 -6.69 1.60 -14.89
CA PRO A 162 -5.98 1.84 -16.14
C PRO A 162 -5.96 3.32 -16.50
N ARG A 163 -4.89 3.77 -17.15
CA ARG A 163 -4.79 5.16 -17.62
C ARG A 163 -6.05 5.55 -18.38
N ARG A 164 -6.49 6.81 -18.25
CA ARG A 164 -7.65 7.29 -19.02
C ARG A 164 -7.42 7.09 -20.51
N GLY A 165 -8.42 6.52 -21.19
CA GLY A 165 -8.33 6.14 -22.61
C GLY A 165 -7.81 4.72 -22.84
N THR A 166 -7.35 4.02 -21.80
CA THR A 166 -6.97 2.60 -21.88
C THR A 166 -7.96 1.72 -21.12
N SER A 167 -7.92 0.41 -21.36
CA SER A 167 -8.74 -0.58 -20.66
C SER A 167 -7.85 -1.60 -19.95
N TYR A 168 -8.47 -2.41 -19.09
CA TYR A 168 -7.83 -3.63 -18.62
C TYR A 168 -7.42 -4.54 -19.79
N PRO A 169 -6.40 -5.39 -19.62
CA PRO A 169 -6.02 -6.40 -20.62
C PRO A 169 -7.01 -7.59 -20.66
N PHE A 170 -8.14 -7.48 -19.96
CA PHE A 170 -9.23 -8.46 -19.87
C PHE A 170 -10.59 -7.72 -19.90
N PRO A 171 -11.71 -8.42 -20.16
CA PRO A 171 -13.04 -7.81 -20.13
C PRO A 171 -13.30 -7.12 -18.77
N GLY A 172 -13.85 -5.90 -18.81
CA GLY A 172 -14.12 -5.12 -17.61
C GLY A 172 -14.96 -5.91 -16.60
N PRO A 173 -14.57 -5.92 -15.30
CA PRO A 173 -15.30 -6.67 -14.29
C PRO A 173 -16.69 -6.05 -14.06
N HIS A 174 -17.67 -6.90 -13.73
CA HIS A 174 -19.01 -6.44 -13.34
C HIS A 174 -18.98 -5.68 -12.01
N LEU A 175 -18.11 -6.09 -11.10
CA LEU A 175 -17.93 -5.49 -9.79
C LEU A 175 -16.47 -5.69 -9.33
N GLU A 176 -15.94 -4.68 -8.64
CA GLU A 176 -14.65 -4.75 -7.97
C GLU A 176 -14.84 -4.46 -6.48
N VAL A 177 -14.37 -5.37 -5.62
CA VAL A 177 -14.47 -5.24 -4.16
C VAL A 177 -13.09 -5.48 -3.55
N PRO A 178 -12.54 -4.53 -2.78
CA PRO A 178 -11.33 -4.78 -2.00
C PRO A 178 -11.57 -5.86 -0.93
N ILE A 179 -10.65 -6.82 -0.86
CA ILE A 179 -10.59 -7.84 0.19
C ILE A 179 -9.29 -7.62 0.97
N ILE A 180 -9.42 -7.03 2.15
CA ILE A 180 -8.30 -6.72 3.04
C ILE A 180 -8.22 -7.82 4.08
N LEU A 181 -7.11 -8.56 4.08
CA LEU A 181 -6.80 -9.54 5.11
C LEU A 181 -6.03 -8.85 6.23
N GLY A 182 -6.47 -9.06 7.46
CA GLY A 182 -5.88 -8.43 8.63
C GLY A 182 -5.89 -9.34 9.85
N GLU A 183 -5.41 -8.78 10.96
CA GLU A 183 -5.34 -9.44 12.25
C GLU A 183 -5.99 -8.54 13.30
N TRP A 184 -6.53 -9.17 14.34
CA TRP A 184 -7.15 -8.49 15.48
C TRP A 184 -6.57 -9.04 16.77
N TRP A 185 -6.23 -8.13 17.68
CA TRP A 185 -5.90 -8.44 19.06
C TRP A 185 -6.98 -7.82 19.94
N THR A 186 -7.37 -8.50 21.02
CA THR A 186 -8.18 -7.96 22.11
C THR A 186 -7.37 -6.97 22.94
N GLY A 187 -6.10 -7.31 23.21
CA GLY A 187 -5.13 -6.45 23.88
C GLY A 187 -4.79 -5.16 23.10
N ASP A 188 -4.25 -4.17 23.82
CA ASP A 188 -3.75 -2.93 23.22
C ASP A 188 -2.44 -3.19 22.46
N ILE A 189 -2.42 -2.82 21.18
CA ILE A 189 -1.27 -2.99 20.28
C ILE A 189 -0.04 -2.22 20.78
N ALA A 190 -0.23 -1.06 21.43
CA ALA A 190 0.86 -0.30 22.00
C ALA A 190 1.56 -1.08 23.14
N LYS A 191 0.78 -1.78 23.98
CA LYS A 191 1.32 -2.63 25.05
C LYS A 191 2.05 -3.85 24.53
N ILE A 192 1.57 -4.46 23.44
CA ILE A 192 2.29 -5.58 22.79
C ILE A 192 3.69 -5.14 22.37
N LEU A 193 3.83 -3.93 21.82
CA LEU A 193 5.13 -3.38 21.46
C LEU A 193 5.98 -3.06 22.70
N GLU A 194 5.40 -2.46 23.74
CA GLU A 194 6.12 -2.16 24.99
C GLU A 194 6.69 -3.45 25.61
N ASP A 195 5.88 -4.50 25.71
CA ASP A 195 6.31 -5.80 26.24
C ASP A 195 7.39 -6.45 25.37
N LEU A 196 7.27 -6.36 24.05
CA LEU A 196 8.30 -6.83 23.12
C LEU A 196 9.63 -6.13 23.37
N LEU A 197 9.62 -4.79 23.47
CA LEU A 197 10.83 -4.00 23.69
C LEU A 197 11.43 -4.22 25.08
N ARG A 198 10.58 -4.42 26.09
CA ARG A 198 10.99 -4.66 27.48
C ARG A 198 11.59 -6.05 27.69
N THR A 199 11.03 -7.07 27.06
CA THR A 199 11.40 -8.47 27.30
C THR A 199 12.39 -9.03 26.28
N GLY A 200 12.44 -8.47 25.07
CA GLY A 200 13.16 -9.04 23.93
C GLY A 200 12.57 -10.36 23.43
N GLY A 201 11.34 -10.70 23.85
CA GLY A 201 10.67 -11.95 23.51
C GLY A 201 10.00 -11.96 22.13
N VAL A 202 9.04 -12.87 21.96
CA VAL A 202 8.20 -12.97 20.75
C VAL A 202 6.92 -12.16 20.98
N PRO A 203 6.39 -11.42 19.99
CA PRO A 203 5.13 -10.70 20.14
C PRO A 203 3.95 -11.66 20.36
N THR A 204 2.96 -11.23 21.15
CA THR A 204 1.71 -11.96 21.34
C THR A 204 1.00 -12.20 20.01
N LEU A 205 0.55 -13.43 19.78
CA LEU A 205 -0.23 -13.79 18.60
C LEU A 205 -1.58 -13.07 18.57
N SER A 206 -2.12 -12.86 17.38
CA SER A 206 -3.45 -12.29 17.20
C SER A 206 -4.54 -13.24 17.70
N ASP A 207 -5.63 -12.67 18.21
CA ASP A 207 -6.81 -13.41 18.67
C ASP A 207 -7.71 -13.83 17.50
N ALA A 208 -7.69 -13.06 16.40
CA ALA A 208 -8.43 -13.39 15.19
C ALA A 208 -7.76 -12.91 13.92
N TYR A 209 -7.93 -13.66 12.84
CA TYR A 209 -7.78 -13.15 11.48
C TYR A 209 -9.05 -12.45 11.05
N THR A 210 -8.94 -11.47 10.16
CA THR A 210 -10.08 -10.68 9.70
C THR A 210 -10.10 -10.55 8.18
N ILE A 211 -11.32 -10.52 7.62
CA ILE A 211 -11.59 -10.10 6.24
C ILE A 211 -12.36 -8.79 6.31
N ASN A 212 -11.81 -7.73 5.71
CA ASN A 212 -12.35 -6.38 5.77
C ASN A 212 -12.68 -5.95 7.21
N GLY A 213 -11.76 -6.27 8.14
CA GLY A 213 -11.89 -5.94 9.57
C GLY A 213 -12.94 -6.75 10.33
N GLN A 214 -13.52 -7.80 9.76
CA GLN A 214 -14.45 -8.71 10.43
C GLN A 214 -13.84 -10.11 10.63
N PRO A 215 -13.88 -10.68 11.84
CA PRO A 215 -13.35 -12.02 12.11
C PRO A 215 -14.06 -13.14 11.34
N GLY A 216 -15.39 -13.03 11.17
CA GLY A 216 -16.22 -14.01 10.50
C GLY A 216 -16.80 -15.08 11.45
N ASP A 217 -17.60 -15.97 10.88
CA ASP A 217 -18.55 -16.86 11.58
C ASP A 217 -17.90 -17.86 12.58
N LEU A 218 -16.59 -18.10 12.46
CA LEU A 218 -15.88 -19.06 13.33
C LEU A 218 -15.38 -18.43 14.65
N TYR A 219 -15.61 -17.14 14.85
CA TYR A 219 -15.17 -16.39 16.03
C TYR A 219 -16.36 -15.95 16.91
N PRO A 220 -16.17 -15.84 18.24
CA PRO A 220 -17.22 -15.39 19.14
C PRO A 220 -17.68 -13.96 18.79
N CYS A 221 -18.97 -13.69 18.97
CA CYS A 221 -19.60 -12.37 18.72
C CYS A 221 -19.22 -11.74 17.37
N SER A 222 -19.11 -12.57 16.34
CA SER A 222 -18.71 -12.17 14.99
C SER A 222 -19.73 -12.54 13.91
N GLU A 223 -20.84 -13.19 14.31
CA GLU A 223 -22.03 -13.35 13.48
C GLU A 223 -22.76 -12.00 13.35
N LYS A 224 -23.33 -11.75 12.17
CA LYS A 224 -24.02 -10.50 11.83
C LYS A 224 -25.40 -10.36 12.45
#